data_AF-A0A951CT27-F1
#
_entry.id   AF-A0A951CT27-F1
#
_cell.length_a   1.000
_cell.length_b   1.000
_cell.length_c   1.000
_cell.angle_alpha   90.00
_cell.angle_beta   90.00
_cell.angle_gamma   90.00
#
_symmetry.space_group_name_H-M   'P 1'
#
loop_
_entity.id
_entity.type
_entity.pdbx_description
1 polymer ?
#
loop_
_entity_poly.entity_id
_entity_poly.type
_entity_poly.pdbx_seq_one_letter_code
_entity_poly.pdbx_strand_id
1 'polypeptide(L)'
;MRPMLAVADGDLWMLSTPAGKSGFFYENWEHGGDEWERMAVPATECSRISEKFLDGERRQMGEIWFRQEYMCEFVDSGASMFDRDMVLRAFDDVEPLGI
;
A
#
# COMPACT_ATOMS: atom_id res chain seq x y z
N MET A 1 5.58 16.79 -6.98
CA MET A 1 5.59 17.87 -5.96
C MET A 1 6.98 18.20 -5.42
N ARG A 2 7.93 17.24 -5.33
CA ARG A 2 9.31 17.48 -4.84
C ARG A 2 10.05 18.72 -5.39
N PRO A 3 9.92 19.11 -6.67
CA PRO A 3 10.59 20.31 -7.18
C PRO A 3 10.19 21.62 -6.45
N MET A 4 9.01 21.67 -5.84
CA MET A 4 8.53 22.85 -5.11
C MET A 4 9.16 23.00 -3.72
N LEU A 5 9.78 21.95 -3.18
CA LEU A 5 10.43 21.96 -1.85
C LEU A 5 11.91 22.35 -1.91
N ALA A 6 12.50 22.40 -3.11
CA ALA A 6 13.94 22.53 -3.33
C ALA A 6 14.57 23.83 -2.78
N VAL A 7 13.78 24.86 -2.49
CA VAL A 7 14.28 26.17 -2.04
C VAL A 7 14.06 26.39 -0.54
N ALA A 8 12.99 25.81 0.02
CA ALA A 8 12.55 26.11 1.38
C ALA A 8 12.94 25.05 2.41
N ASP A 9 13.58 23.95 1.98
CA ASP A 9 13.92 22.80 2.83
C ASP A 9 12.71 22.32 3.65
N GLY A 10 11.56 22.21 2.97
CA GLY A 10 10.28 21.89 3.61
C GLY A 10 9.95 20.40 3.55
N ASP A 11 9.23 19.93 4.56
CA ASP A 11 8.78 18.54 4.65
C ASP A 11 7.64 18.21 3.68
N LEU A 12 7.63 16.98 3.16
CA LEU A 12 6.51 16.44 2.38
C LEU A 12 5.68 15.49 3.25
N TRP A 13 4.46 15.91 3.58
CA TRP A 13 3.50 15.07 4.28
C TRP A 13 2.54 14.43 3.27
N MET A 14 2.36 13.11 3.36
CA MET A 14 1.43 12.36 2.53
C MET A 14 0.42 11.63 3.40
N LEU A 15 -0.86 11.86 3.14
CA LEU A 15 -1.97 11.17 3.80
C LEU A 15 -2.81 10.50 2.71
N SER A 16 -2.90 9.17 2.75
CA SER A 16 -3.65 8.37 1.77
C SER A 16 -4.06 7.05 2.41
N THR A 17 -5.02 6.37 1.78
CA THR A 17 -5.28 4.94 2.01
C THR A 17 -4.49 4.10 1.00
N PRO A 18 -4.12 2.85 1.34
CA PRO A 18 -3.57 1.91 0.37
C PRO A 18 -4.55 1.70 -0.79
N ALA A 19 -4.04 1.51 -2.01
CA ALA A 19 -4.86 1.27 -3.20
C ALA A 19 -4.07 0.43 -4.21
N GLY A 20 -3.82 -0.83 -3.86
CA GLY A 20 -2.93 -1.68 -4.64
C GLY A 20 -1.44 -1.41 -4.41
N LYS A 21 -0.61 -2.34 -4.87
CA LYS A 21 0.86 -2.25 -4.82
C LYS A 21 1.41 -1.41 -5.99
N SER A 22 0.96 -0.17 -6.12
CA SER A 22 1.41 0.70 -7.22
C SER A 22 1.24 2.18 -6.93
N GLY A 23 1.98 3.01 -7.68
CA GLY A 23 1.81 4.46 -7.68
C GLY A 23 2.64 5.17 -6.60
N PHE A 24 2.66 6.50 -6.69
CA PHE A 24 3.63 7.33 -5.96
C PHE A 24 3.62 7.10 -4.44
N PHE A 25 2.44 6.94 -3.82
CA PHE A 25 2.35 6.70 -2.38
C PHE A 25 2.92 5.34 -1.98
N TYR A 26 2.53 4.26 -2.67
CA TYR A 26 3.05 2.90 -2.42
C TYR A 26 4.56 2.82 -2.58
N GLU A 27 5.11 3.37 -3.67
CA GLU A 27 6.56 3.30 -3.93
C GLU A 27 7.38 4.01 -2.83
N ASN A 28 6.92 5.17 -2.33
CA ASN A 28 7.62 5.85 -1.22
C ASN A 28 7.36 5.14 0.13
N TRP A 29 6.18 4.54 0.31
CA TRP A 29 5.88 3.77 1.52
C TRP A 29 6.75 2.52 1.62
N GLU A 30 6.79 1.69 0.58
CA GLU A 30 7.47 0.40 0.59
C GLU A 30 8.98 0.52 0.32
N HIS A 31 9.38 1.48 -0.51
CA HIS A 31 10.75 1.57 -1.04
C HIS A 31 11.43 2.93 -0.78
N GLY A 32 10.80 3.83 -0.03
CA GLY A 32 11.36 5.16 0.28
C GLY A 32 12.54 5.16 1.26
N GLY A 33 12.84 4.04 1.90
CA GLY A 33 13.97 3.92 2.84
C GLY A 33 13.78 4.76 4.11
N ASP A 34 14.91 5.14 4.72
CA ASP A 34 14.94 5.83 6.03
C ASP A 34 14.64 7.33 5.96
N GLU A 35 14.54 7.91 4.76
CA GLU A 35 14.16 9.32 4.57
C GLU A 35 12.69 9.60 4.92
N TRP A 36 11.87 8.56 5.04
CA TRP A 36 10.45 8.66 5.33
C TRP A 36 10.12 8.09 6.70
N GLU A 37 9.47 8.92 7.52
CA GLU A 37 8.71 8.44 8.66
C GLU A 37 7.35 7.92 8.19
N ARG A 38 7.01 6.68 8.58
CA ARG A 38 5.77 6.00 8.18
C ARG A 38 4.95 5.66 9.41
N MET A 39 3.68 6.03 9.38
CA MET A 39 2.72 5.73 10.43
C MET A 39 1.46 5.11 9.81
N ALA A 40 1.10 3.92 10.27
CA ALA A 40 -0.16 3.27 9.95
C ALA A 40 -0.88 2.97 11.26
N VAL A 41 -2.17 3.30 11.33
CA VAL A 41 -3.02 2.97 12.47
C VAL A 41 -4.25 2.24 11.93
N PRO A 42 -4.24 0.90 11.95
CA PRO A 42 -5.41 0.11 11.61
C PRO A 42 -6.62 0.53 12.45
N ALA A 43 -7.81 0.40 11.87
CA ALA A 43 -9.06 0.76 12.55
C ALA A 43 -9.29 -0.05 13.83
N THR A 44 -8.71 -1.25 13.94
CA THR A 44 -8.72 -2.10 15.13
C THR A 44 -7.96 -1.48 16.32
N GLU A 45 -7.04 -0.55 16.06
CA GLU A 45 -6.29 0.17 17.11
C GLU A 45 -7.01 1.46 17.54
N CYS A 46 -8.08 1.85 16.84
CA CYS A 46 -8.90 3.00 17.19
C CYS A 46 -10.04 2.58 18.12
N SER A 47 -9.91 2.86 19.42
CA SER A 47 -10.91 2.52 20.45
C SER A 47 -12.29 3.14 20.24
N ARG A 48 -12.40 4.13 19.35
CA ARG A 48 -13.67 4.76 18.95
C ARG A 48 -14.48 3.91 17.96
N ILE A 49 -13.86 2.90 17.34
CA ILE A 49 -14.49 2.02 16.36
C ILE A 49 -14.71 0.66 17.02
N SER A 50 -15.97 0.25 17.15
CA SER A 50 -16.29 -1.02 17.80
C SER A 50 -15.94 -2.22 16.91
N GLU A 51 -15.48 -3.32 17.51
CA GLU A 51 -15.26 -4.59 16.81
C GLU A 51 -16.50 -5.07 16.04
N LYS A 52 -17.69 -4.92 16.62
CA LYS A 52 -18.97 -5.26 15.97
C LYS A 52 -19.19 -4.52 14.65
N PHE A 53 -18.76 -3.26 14.59
CA PHE A 53 -18.84 -2.45 13.37
C PHE A 53 -17.85 -2.99 12.33
N LEU A 54 -16.60 -3.21 12.71
CA LEU A 54 -15.56 -3.77 11.82
C LEU A 54 -15.95 -5.14 11.27
N ASP A 55 -16.54 -6.00 12.09
CA ASP A 55 -17.08 -7.30 11.66
C ASP A 55 -18.21 -7.17 10.65
N GLY A 56 -19.07 -6.15 10.81
CA GLY A 56 -20.14 -5.84 9.87
C GLY A 56 -19.59 -5.38 8.52
N GLU A 57 -18.64 -4.45 8.54
CA GLU A 57 -17.96 -3.93 7.35
C GLU A 57 -17.23 -5.05 6.61
N ARG A 58 -16.41 -5.84 7.30
CA ARG A 58 -15.68 -6.98 6.70
C ARG A 58 -16.60 -7.92 5.93
N ARG A 59 -17.77 -8.24 6.48
CA ARG A 59 -18.76 -9.12 5.83
C ARG A 59 -19.44 -8.45 4.63
N GLN A 60 -19.65 -7.14 4.66
CA GLN A 60 -20.33 -6.41 3.61
C GLN A 60 -19.44 -6.14 2.40
N MET A 61 -18.21 -5.68 2.60
CA MET A 61 -17.29 -5.31 1.51
C MET A 61 -16.37 -6.45 1.05
N GLY A 62 -16.21 -7.47 1.88
CA GLY A 62 -15.28 -8.58 1.63
C GLY A 62 -13.85 -8.27 2.06
N GLU A 63 -13.04 -9.33 2.13
CA GLU A 63 -11.74 -9.31 2.80
C GLU A 63 -10.73 -8.34 2.17
N ILE A 64 -10.66 -8.30 0.84
CA ILE A 64 -9.67 -7.47 0.11
C ILE A 64 -9.91 -5.99 0.40
N TRP A 65 -11.15 -5.53 0.23
CA TRP A 65 -11.52 -4.14 0.49
C TRP A 65 -11.40 -3.78 1.97
N PHE A 66 -11.74 -4.70 2.88
CA PHE A 66 -11.60 -4.48 4.31
C PHE A 66 -10.14 -4.29 4.72
N ARG A 67 -9.23 -5.14 4.22
CA ARG A 67 -7.79 -5.01 4.50
C ARG A 67 -7.22 -3.69 3.99
N GLN A 68 -7.67 -3.25 2.82
CA GLN A 68 -7.25 -1.98 2.25
C GLN A 68 -7.76 -0.78 3.07
N GLU A 69 -9.08 -0.70 3.32
CA GLU A 69 -9.73 0.47 3.89
C GLU A 69 -9.59 0.56 5.42
N TYR A 70 -9.58 -0.58 6.12
CA TYR A 70 -9.57 -0.63 7.58
C TYR A 70 -8.27 -1.12 8.20
N MET A 71 -7.46 -1.92 7.48
CA MET A 71 -6.22 -2.50 8.04
C MET A 71 -4.95 -1.81 7.54
N CYS A 72 -5.07 -0.80 6.67
CA CYS A 72 -3.94 -0.09 6.07
C CYS A 72 -2.99 -1.01 5.28
N GLU A 73 -3.53 -2.05 4.62
CA GLU A 73 -2.72 -3.00 3.86
C GLU A 73 -2.72 -2.75 2.35
N PHE A 74 -1.54 -2.77 1.73
CA PHE A 74 -1.38 -2.78 0.28
C PHE A 74 -1.64 -4.19 -0.28
N VAL A 75 -2.90 -4.47 -0.58
CA VAL A 75 -3.34 -5.73 -1.21
C VAL A 75 -3.35 -5.62 -2.73
N ASP A 76 -2.96 -6.68 -3.43
CA ASP A 76 -3.19 -6.71 -4.88
C ASP A 76 -4.69 -6.78 -5.15
N SER A 77 -5.16 -6.05 -6.17
CA SER A 77 -6.57 -5.83 -6.48
C SER A 77 -7.37 -7.09 -6.84
N GLY A 78 -6.70 -8.26 -6.93
CA GLY A 78 -7.30 -9.52 -7.34
C GLY A 78 -7.71 -9.57 -8.82
N ALA A 79 -7.54 -8.48 -9.57
CA ALA A 79 -7.77 -8.43 -11.02
C ALA A 79 -6.73 -9.24 -11.81
N SER A 80 -5.55 -9.44 -11.22
CA SER A 80 -4.50 -10.30 -11.76
C SER A 80 -4.63 -11.72 -11.22
N MET A 81 -4.42 -12.73 -12.07
CA MET A 81 -4.34 -14.14 -11.63
C MET A 81 -3.12 -14.40 -10.72
N PHE A 82 -2.11 -13.53 -10.78
CA PHE A 82 -0.87 -13.66 -10.04
C PHE A 82 -0.57 -12.36 -9.29
N ASP A 83 -0.17 -12.47 -8.03
CA ASP A 83 0.27 -11.33 -7.22
C ASP A 83 1.52 -10.68 -7.84
N ARG A 84 1.59 -9.35 -7.78
CA ARG A 84 2.73 -8.58 -8.30
C ARG A 84 4.08 -9.08 -7.80
N ASP A 85 4.23 -9.47 -6.54
CA ASP A 85 5.51 -9.93 -5.99
C ASP A 85 5.87 -11.33 -6.51
N MET A 86 4.88 -12.15 -6.86
CA MET A 86 5.11 -13.42 -7.56
C MET A 86 5.61 -13.15 -8.99
N VAL A 87 5.00 -12.21 -9.70
CA VAL A 87 5.42 -11.83 -11.05
C VAL A 87 6.82 -11.25 -11.06
N LEU A 88 7.15 -10.34 -10.13
CA LEU A 88 8.48 -9.71 -10.04
C LEU A 88 9.58 -10.73 -9.74
N ARG A 89 9.31 -11.72 -8.88
CA ARG A 89 10.25 -12.83 -8.62
C ARG A 89 10.52 -13.72 -9.84
N ALA A 90 9.65 -13.70 -10.85
CA ALA A 90 9.84 -14.48 -12.07
C ALA A 90 10.81 -13.80 -13.08
N PHE A 91 11.22 -12.56 -12.83
CA PHE A 91 12.10 -11.78 -13.71
C PHE A 91 13.61 -11.89 -13.38
N ASP A 92 14.02 -12.82 -12.50
CA ASP A 92 15.45 -13.08 -12.25
C ASP A 92 16.16 -13.65 -13.51
N ASP A 93 17.48 -13.41 -13.63
CA ASP A 93 18.39 -13.63 -14.76
C ASP A 93 18.16 -14.92 -15.58
N VAL A 94 17.17 -14.92 -16.47
CA VAL A 94 17.05 -15.92 -17.53
C VAL A 94 17.80 -15.38 -18.74
N GLU A 95 18.83 -16.10 -19.21
CA GLU A 95 19.43 -15.81 -20.51
C GLU A 95 18.32 -15.77 -21.58
N PRO A 96 18.18 -14.68 -22.34
CA PRO A 96 17.20 -14.59 -23.39
C PRO A 96 17.36 -15.78 -24.34
N LEU A 97 16.26 -16.46 -24.67
CA LEU A 97 16.27 -17.49 -25.71
C LEU A 97 16.71 -16.83 -27.02
N GLY A 98 17.96 -17.04 -27.39
CA GLY A 98 18.62 -16.46 -28.56
C GLY A 98 18.09 -17.04 -29.87
N ILE A 99 16.83 -16.70 -30.18
CA ILE A 99 16.17 -16.97 -31.46
C ILE A 99 16.10 -15.67 -32.25
#